data_AF-X1HKM7-F1
#
_entry.id   AF-X1HKM7-F1
#
_cell.length_a   1.000
_cell.length_b   1.000
_cell.length_c   1.000
_cell.angle_alpha   90.00
_cell.angle_beta   90.00
_cell.angle_gamma   90.00
#
_symmetry.space_group_name_H-M   'P 1'
#
loop_
_entity.id
_entity.type
_entity.pdbx_description
1 polymer ?
#
loop_
_entity_poly.entity_id
_entity_poly.type
_entity_poly.pdbx_seq_one_letter_code
_entity_poly.pdbx_strand_id
1 'polypeptide(L)'
;MIDPEQVNERLTFAKQRLEELEKINIKYGDLAGAEGAYKQQLIQEFFFHIVSAIDFLAQLVNDSKNLGINIEYVTVREVCKQLPSGDKIRILLENLHPETKGKNLPQDPYSEEGSHFRIILMRNIVCHQDMVGFSILVIVPGPPKTRLFIDPKYPNKGGSKKLVVDELNEFWDLVNDKCHKVLKLL
;
A
#
# COMPACT_ATOMS: atom_id res chain seq x y z
N MET A 1 16.99 -6.37 -17.72
CA MET A 1 17.17 -4.95 -17.38
C MET A 1 15.80 -4.44 -16.99
N ILE A 2 15.61 -4.20 -15.70
CA ILE A 2 14.37 -3.59 -15.20
C ILE A 2 14.40 -2.09 -15.54
N ASP A 3 13.28 -1.57 -16.05
CA ASP A 3 13.14 -0.17 -16.45
C ASP A 3 12.45 0.63 -15.33
N PRO A 4 12.95 1.81 -14.93
CA PRO A 4 12.23 2.75 -14.06
C PRO A 4 10.76 2.98 -14.44
N GLU A 5 10.43 2.91 -15.73
CA GLU A 5 9.04 3.02 -16.22
C GLU A 5 8.11 1.97 -15.61
N GLN A 6 8.61 0.77 -15.28
CA GLN A 6 7.79 -0.30 -14.67
C GLN A 6 7.34 0.07 -13.26
N VAL A 7 8.17 0.79 -12.48
CA VAL A 7 7.77 1.31 -11.16
C VAL A 7 6.64 2.34 -11.33
N ASN A 8 6.82 3.27 -12.28
CA ASN A 8 5.84 4.32 -12.56
C ASN A 8 4.52 3.77 -13.13
N GLU A 9 4.58 2.73 -13.94
CA GLU A 9 3.41 2.05 -14.48
C GLU A 9 2.56 1.44 -13.35
N ARG A 10 3.19 0.77 -12.37
CA ARG A 10 2.48 0.24 -11.19
C ARG A 10 1.86 1.34 -10.33
N LEU A 11 2.58 2.43 -10.10
CA LEU A 11 2.03 3.59 -9.39
C LEU A 11 0.83 4.21 -10.15
N THR A 12 0.91 4.28 -11.47
CA THR A 12 -0.16 4.79 -12.33
C THR A 12 -1.39 3.90 -12.28
N PHE A 13 -1.24 2.58 -12.39
CA PHE A 13 -2.37 1.66 -12.24
C PHE A 13 -3.02 1.74 -10.86
N ALA A 14 -2.24 1.86 -9.79
CA ALA A 14 -2.79 2.09 -8.45
C ALA A 14 -3.62 3.38 -8.42
N LYS A 15 -3.12 4.49 -9.00
CA LYS A 15 -3.85 5.76 -9.03
C LYS A 15 -5.15 5.66 -9.83
N GLN A 16 -5.16 4.97 -10.96
CA GLN A 16 -6.37 4.75 -11.76
C GLN A 16 -7.46 4.04 -10.96
N ARG A 17 -7.11 3.01 -10.18
CA ARG A 17 -8.09 2.31 -9.33
C ARG A 17 -8.65 3.21 -8.23
N LEU A 18 -7.82 4.07 -7.66
CA LEU A 18 -8.24 5.07 -6.69
C LEU A 18 -9.20 6.10 -7.31
N GLU A 19 -8.91 6.61 -8.50
CA GLU A 19 -9.80 7.54 -9.23
C GLU A 19 -11.15 6.89 -9.56
N GLU A 20 -11.18 5.59 -9.86
CA GLU A 20 -12.43 4.84 -10.03
C GLU A 20 -13.23 4.75 -8.71
N LEU A 21 -12.57 4.47 -7.59
CA LEU A 21 -13.20 4.50 -6.26
C LEU A 21 -13.73 5.90 -5.92
N GLU A 22 -13.00 6.95 -6.24
CA GLU A 22 -13.44 8.35 -6.07
C GLU A 22 -14.72 8.66 -6.85
N LYS A 23 -14.79 8.25 -8.12
CA LYS A 23 -15.99 8.41 -8.96
C LYS A 23 -17.19 7.71 -8.35
N ILE A 24 -17.00 6.50 -7.82
CA ILE A 24 -18.03 5.76 -7.10
C ILE A 24 -18.47 6.52 -5.85
N ASN A 25 -17.51 6.99 -5.05
CA ASN A 25 -17.77 7.73 -3.83
C ASN A 25 -18.58 9.01 -4.10
N ILE A 26 -18.24 9.77 -5.16
CA ILE A 26 -18.98 10.96 -5.57
C ILE A 26 -20.40 10.60 -6.04
N LYS A 27 -20.53 9.55 -6.86
CA LYS A 27 -21.83 9.13 -7.42
C LYS A 27 -22.83 8.72 -6.36
N TYR A 28 -22.40 8.01 -5.33
CA TYR A 28 -23.27 7.45 -4.29
C TYR A 28 -23.21 8.22 -2.96
N GLY A 29 -22.40 9.28 -2.87
CA GLY A 29 -22.13 10.03 -1.64
C GLY A 29 -21.22 9.30 -0.64
N ASP A 30 -21.10 7.97 -0.74
CA ASP A 30 -20.16 7.12 -0.02
C ASP A 30 -20.00 5.76 -0.73
N LEU A 31 -18.86 5.09 -0.56
CA LEU A 31 -18.61 3.73 -1.09
C LEU A 31 -19.60 2.65 -0.55
N ALA A 32 -20.28 2.92 0.56
CA ALA A 32 -21.31 2.05 1.12
C ALA A 32 -22.48 1.86 0.14
N GLY A 33 -22.80 2.87 -0.67
CA GLY A 33 -23.89 2.82 -1.65
C GLY A 33 -23.58 2.07 -2.94
N ALA A 34 -22.34 1.61 -3.14
CA ALA A 34 -21.89 0.92 -4.34
C ALA A 34 -21.92 -0.60 -4.23
N GLU A 35 -22.01 -1.28 -5.38
CA GLU A 35 -21.96 -2.73 -5.49
C GLU A 35 -20.71 -3.31 -4.82
N GLY A 36 -20.92 -4.33 -3.97
CA GLY A 36 -19.88 -4.90 -3.12
C GLY A 36 -18.68 -5.47 -3.86
N ALA A 37 -18.93 -6.26 -4.91
CA ALA A 37 -17.89 -6.95 -5.67
C ALA A 37 -16.99 -5.95 -6.41
N TYR A 38 -17.58 -4.96 -7.09
CA TYR A 38 -16.82 -4.00 -7.88
C TYR A 38 -15.90 -3.13 -6.99
N LYS A 39 -16.39 -2.61 -5.86
CA LYS A 39 -15.54 -1.84 -4.94
C LYS A 39 -14.42 -2.71 -4.33
N GLN A 40 -14.69 -3.98 -4.06
CA GLN A 40 -13.68 -4.90 -3.53
C GLN A 40 -12.57 -5.15 -4.55
N GLN A 41 -12.92 -5.41 -5.81
CA GLN A 41 -11.96 -5.58 -6.89
C GLN A 41 -11.03 -4.35 -7.00
N LEU A 42 -11.59 -3.14 -7.03
CA LEU A 42 -10.78 -1.92 -7.16
C LEU A 42 -9.79 -1.73 -6.01
N ILE A 43 -10.19 -2.03 -4.77
CA ILE A 43 -9.29 -1.94 -3.61
C ILE A 43 -8.21 -3.03 -3.67
N GLN A 44 -8.57 -4.26 -4.06
CA GLN A 44 -7.60 -5.34 -4.25
C GLN A 44 -6.55 -4.96 -5.29
N GLU A 45 -6.99 -4.45 -6.44
CA GLU A 45 -6.11 -3.99 -7.52
C GLU A 45 -5.26 -2.78 -7.09
N PHE A 46 -5.83 -1.84 -6.33
CA PHE A 46 -5.07 -0.73 -5.74
C PHE A 46 -3.89 -1.23 -4.89
N PHE A 47 -4.17 -2.11 -3.91
CA PHE A 47 -3.12 -2.62 -3.01
C PHE A 47 -2.14 -3.55 -3.74
N PHE A 48 -2.62 -4.33 -4.70
CA PHE A 48 -1.77 -5.14 -5.56
C PHE A 48 -0.76 -4.26 -6.30
N HIS A 49 -1.22 -3.22 -6.98
CA HIS A 49 -0.36 -2.35 -7.79
C HIS A 49 0.58 -1.48 -6.94
N ILE A 50 0.10 -0.88 -5.85
CA ILE A 50 0.94 -0.01 -5.00
C ILE A 50 2.09 -0.77 -4.35
N VAL A 51 1.86 -2.01 -3.89
CA VAL A 51 2.94 -2.84 -3.34
C VAL A 51 3.80 -3.45 -4.44
N SER A 52 3.23 -3.78 -5.59
CA SER A 52 4.03 -4.21 -6.75
C SER A 52 5.03 -3.13 -7.17
N ALA A 53 4.68 -1.84 -7.07
CA ALA A 53 5.63 -0.76 -7.36
C ALA A 53 6.89 -0.86 -6.47
N ILE A 54 6.72 -1.25 -5.20
CA ILE A 54 7.82 -1.47 -4.25
C ILE A 54 8.63 -2.71 -4.63
N ASP A 55 7.97 -3.79 -5.06
CA ASP A 55 8.63 -5.02 -5.50
C ASP A 55 9.48 -4.77 -6.76
N PHE A 56 8.94 -4.06 -7.77
CA PHE A 56 9.68 -3.67 -8.98
C PHE A 56 10.82 -2.69 -8.66
N LEU A 57 10.63 -1.78 -7.69
CA LEU A 57 11.70 -0.89 -7.24
C LEU A 57 12.87 -1.67 -6.63
N ALA A 58 12.60 -2.73 -5.85
CA ALA A 58 13.64 -3.59 -5.32
C ALA A 58 14.43 -4.32 -6.43
N GLN A 59 13.73 -4.80 -7.47
CA GLN A 59 14.36 -5.40 -8.65
C GLN A 59 15.26 -4.41 -9.40
N LEU A 60 14.77 -3.18 -9.59
CA LEU A 60 15.56 -2.12 -10.21
C LEU A 60 16.80 -1.78 -9.38
N VAL A 61 16.68 -1.66 -8.05
CA VAL A 61 17.83 -1.40 -7.17
C VAL A 61 18.84 -2.55 -7.24
N ASN A 62 18.38 -3.80 -7.28
CA ASN A 62 19.24 -4.97 -7.45
C ASN A 62 20.05 -4.91 -8.75
N ASP A 63 19.40 -4.59 -9.87
CA ASP A 63 20.03 -4.44 -11.18
C ASP A 63 21.01 -3.25 -11.19
N SER A 64 20.55 -2.06 -10.79
CA SER A 64 21.33 -0.81 -10.86
C SER A 64 22.54 -0.80 -9.92
N LYS A 65 22.44 -1.42 -8.74
CA LYS A 65 23.57 -1.53 -7.80
C LYS A 65 24.38 -2.82 -7.99
N ASN A 66 24.04 -3.64 -8.99
CA ASN A 66 24.70 -4.91 -9.31
C ASN A 66 24.85 -5.82 -8.08
N LEU A 67 23.77 -6.00 -7.31
CA LEU A 67 23.79 -6.77 -6.05
C LEU A 67 23.81 -8.29 -6.30
N GLY A 68 23.58 -8.74 -7.54
CA GLY A 68 23.73 -10.13 -7.95
C GLY A 68 22.65 -11.09 -7.40
N ILE A 69 21.55 -10.56 -6.86
CA ILE A 69 20.42 -11.39 -6.42
C ILE A 69 19.69 -11.88 -7.68
N ASN A 70 19.41 -13.18 -7.75
CA ASN A 70 18.60 -13.73 -8.84
C ASN A 70 17.21 -13.09 -8.82
N ILE A 71 16.77 -12.59 -9.97
CA ILE A 71 15.53 -11.81 -10.16
C ILE A 71 14.28 -12.51 -9.59
N GLU A 72 14.21 -13.84 -9.66
CA GLU A 72 13.08 -14.63 -9.14
C GLU A 72 12.98 -14.60 -7.60
N TYR A 73 14.08 -14.27 -6.93
CA TYR A 73 14.20 -14.24 -5.47
C TYR A 73 14.40 -12.82 -4.93
N VAL A 74 14.36 -11.80 -5.79
CA VAL A 74 14.51 -10.41 -5.33
C VAL A 74 13.33 -10.03 -4.47
N THR A 75 13.63 -9.64 -3.24
CA THR A 75 12.70 -9.01 -2.31
C THR A 75 13.36 -7.78 -1.73
N VAL A 76 12.55 -6.84 -1.22
CA VAL A 76 13.08 -5.67 -0.49
C VAL A 76 14.05 -6.11 0.62
N ARG A 77 13.70 -7.17 1.36
CA ARG A 77 14.53 -7.70 2.44
C ARG A 77 15.90 -8.17 1.97
N GLU A 78 15.97 -8.91 0.86
CA GLU A 78 17.25 -9.38 0.33
C GLU A 78 18.09 -8.24 -0.21
N VAL A 79 17.48 -7.26 -0.88
CA VAL A 79 18.16 -6.03 -1.33
C VAL A 79 18.76 -5.27 -0.15
N CYS A 80 17.97 -5.02 0.90
CA CYS A 80 18.44 -4.29 2.09
C CYS A 80 19.57 -5.00 2.85
N LYS A 81 19.63 -6.34 2.82
CA LYS A 81 20.76 -7.10 3.39
C LYS A 81 22.07 -6.87 2.63
N GLN A 82 22.01 -6.69 1.32
CA GLN A 82 23.18 -6.46 0.48
C GLN A 82 23.65 -4.99 0.49
N LEU A 83 22.75 -4.07 0.80
CA LEU A 83 23.08 -2.64 0.92
C LEU A 83 23.75 -2.31 2.26
N PRO A 84 24.73 -1.38 2.29
CA PRO A 84 25.34 -0.90 3.53
C PRO A 84 24.32 -0.33 4.52
N SER A 85 24.54 -0.49 5.83
CA SER A 85 23.60 -0.08 6.88
C SER A 85 23.29 1.44 6.94
N GLY A 86 24.14 2.28 6.33
CA GLY A 86 23.92 3.73 6.22
C GLY A 86 23.45 4.19 4.84
N ASP A 87 23.17 3.26 3.93
CA ASP A 87 22.72 3.58 2.58
C ASP A 87 21.31 4.21 2.59
N LYS A 88 21.16 5.34 1.90
CA LYS A 88 19.87 6.06 1.85
C LYS A 88 18.77 5.27 1.17
N ILE A 89 19.10 4.50 0.12
CA ILE A 89 18.15 3.63 -0.58
C ILE A 89 17.70 2.52 0.36
N ARG A 90 18.63 1.92 1.12
CA ARG A 90 18.28 0.90 2.12
C ARG A 90 17.26 1.42 3.12
N ILE A 91 17.50 2.60 3.70
CA ILE A 91 16.58 3.22 4.68
C ILE A 91 15.20 3.47 4.05
N LEU A 92 15.15 3.98 2.82
CA LEU A 92 13.88 4.22 2.13
C LEU A 92 13.12 2.93 1.83
N LEU A 93 13.82 1.88 1.38
CA LEU A 93 13.23 0.57 1.10
C LEU A 93 12.72 -0.14 2.36
N GLU A 94 13.49 -0.11 3.46
CA GLU A 94 13.07 -0.67 4.75
C GLU A 94 11.80 0.01 5.28
N ASN A 95 11.69 1.33 5.08
CA ASN A 95 10.48 2.07 5.43
C ASN A 95 9.30 1.77 4.51
N LEU A 96 9.53 1.54 3.21
CA LEU A 96 8.48 1.20 2.25
C LEU A 96 7.88 -0.18 2.51
N HIS A 97 8.68 -1.13 2.98
CA HIS A 97 8.27 -2.53 3.16
C HIS A 97 8.60 -3.05 4.58
N PRO A 98 7.95 -2.52 5.63
CA PRO A 98 8.14 -3.00 6.99
C PRO A 98 7.70 -4.47 7.14
N GLU A 99 8.36 -5.20 8.04
CA GLU A 99 7.96 -6.57 8.41
C GLU A 99 6.65 -6.53 9.21
N THR A 100 5.62 -7.19 8.68
CA THR A 100 4.28 -7.21 9.31
C THR A 100 3.95 -8.55 9.97
N LYS A 101 4.67 -9.63 9.61
CA LYS A 101 4.38 -10.98 10.11
C LYS A 101 4.72 -11.10 11.59
N GLY A 102 3.73 -11.47 12.39
CA GLY A 102 3.88 -11.61 13.84
C GLY A 102 4.16 -10.31 14.59
N LYS A 103 4.00 -9.15 13.93
CA LYS A 103 4.19 -7.83 14.54
C LYS A 103 2.85 -7.19 14.88
N ASN A 104 2.84 -6.41 15.95
CA ASN A 104 1.69 -5.55 16.28
C ASN A 104 1.71 -4.29 15.41
N LEU A 105 0.55 -3.67 15.25
CA LEU A 105 0.44 -2.34 14.65
C LEU A 105 1.34 -1.34 15.41
N PRO A 106 2.04 -0.42 14.71
CA PRO A 106 2.77 0.67 15.36
C PRO A 106 1.89 1.49 16.31
N GLN A 107 2.51 2.11 17.32
CA GLN A 107 1.81 2.86 18.37
C GLN A 107 0.94 3.98 17.80
N ASP A 108 1.48 4.72 16.82
CA ASP A 108 0.71 5.65 16.01
C ASP A 108 0.44 5.06 14.62
N PRO A 109 -0.78 4.58 14.35
CA PRO A 109 -1.13 3.99 13.06
C PRO A 109 -1.31 5.01 11.92
N TYR A 110 -1.26 6.31 12.23
CA TYR A 110 -1.32 7.41 11.26
C TYR A 110 0.04 8.04 10.99
N SER A 111 1.08 7.64 11.71
CA SER A 111 2.46 8.00 11.40
C SER A 111 2.86 7.44 10.03
N GLU A 112 3.98 7.92 9.49
CA GLU A 112 4.56 7.38 8.25
C GLU A 112 4.85 5.86 8.36
N GLU A 113 5.45 5.42 9.48
CA GLU A 113 5.69 4.00 9.78
C GLU A 113 4.37 3.23 9.88
N GLY A 114 3.40 3.77 10.63
CA GLY A 114 2.06 3.20 10.77
C GLY A 114 1.35 3.01 9.43
N SER A 115 1.48 4.00 8.54
CA SER A 115 0.86 3.97 7.22
C SER A 115 1.49 2.91 6.32
N HIS A 116 2.83 2.84 6.22
CA HIS A 116 3.49 1.77 5.46
C HIS A 116 3.19 0.38 6.02
N PHE A 117 3.19 0.23 7.34
CA PHE A 117 2.81 -1.03 7.98
C PHE A 117 1.39 -1.45 7.57
N ARG A 118 0.45 -0.51 7.57
CA ARG A 118 -0.94 -0.76 7.17
C ARG A 118 -1.06 -1.06 5.67
N ILE A 119 -0.30 -0.42 4.80
CA ILE A 119 -0.28 -0.72 3.35
C ILE A 119 0.11 -2.19 3.11
N ILE A 120 1.24 -2.63 3.67
CA ILE A 120 1.71 -4.02 3.52
C ILE A 120 0.72 -5.00 4.15
N LEU A 121 0.20 -4.68 5.34
CA LEU A 121 -0.75 -5.55 6.03
C LEU A 121 -2.07 -5.68 5.26
N MET A 122 -2.59 -4.57 4.73
CA MET A 122 -3.80 -4.56 3.90
C MET A 122 -3.60 -5.34 2.62
N ARG A 123 -2.49 -5.13 1.88
CA ARG A 123 -2.18 -5.96 0.71
C ARG A 123 -2.17 -7.44 1.07
N ASN A 124 -1.58 -7.81 2.20
CA ASN A 124 -1.51 -9.21 2.60
C ASN A 124 -2.87 -9.82 2.92
N ILE A 125 -3.80 -9.06 3.51
CA ILE A 125 -5.11 -9.57 3.90
C ILE A 125 -6.12 -9.48 2.76
N VAL A 126 -6.16 -8.33 2.08
CA VAL A 126 -7.12 -8.04 1.02
C VAL A 126 -6.86 -8.86 -0.25
N CYS A 127 -5.59 -9.10 -0.59
CA CYS A 127 -5.23 -9.86 -1.80
C CYS A 127 -5.10 -11.37 -1.57
N HIS A 128 -4.78 -11.84 -0.36
CA HIS A 128 -4.50 -13.28 -0.14
C HIS A 128 -5.50 -14.01 0.76
N GLN A 129 -6.41 -13.32 1.44
CA GLN A 129 -7.33 -13.96 2.38
C GLN A 129 -8.81 -13.81 2.02
N ASP A 130 -9.13 -13.24 0.85
CA ASP A 130 -10.49 -12.90 0.40
C ASP A 130 -11.35 -12.21 1.47
N MET A 131 -10.70 -11.64 2.51
CA MET A 131 -11.38 -10.95 3.57
C MET A 131 -11.84 -9.62 2.99
N VAL A 132 -13.13 -9.35 3.16
CA VAL A 132 -13.77 -8.10 2.82
C VAL A 132 -12.96 -6.99 3.49
N GLY A 133 -12.07 -6.33 2.74
CA GLY A 133 -11.18 -5.26 3.21
C GLY A 133 -11.94 -4.02 3.72
N PHE A 134 -13.27 -4.08 3.68
CA PHE A 134 -14.17 -3.10 4.23
C PHE A 134 -14.49 -3.44 5.68
N SER A 135 -14.21 -2.49 6.58
CA SER A 135 -15.13 -2.32 7.69
C SER A 135 -16.38 -1.68 7.10
N ILE A 136 -17.47 -2.45 7.05
CA ILE A 136 -18.80 -1.92 6.81
C ILE A 136 -19.18 -1.13 8.06
N LEU A 137 -19.45 0.17 7.88
CA LEU A 137 -20.23 1.05 8.75
C LEU A 137 -19.78 1.18 10.23
N VAL A 138 -19.44 2.41 10.63
CA VAL A 138 -19.89 2.91 11.94
C VAL A 138 -20.99 3.93 11.67
N ILE A 139 -22.24 3.54 11.94
CA ILE A 139 -23.39 4.45 11.91
C ILE A 139 -23.29 5.33 13.17
N VAL A 140 -22.95 6.60 12.98
CA VAL A 140 -23.34 7.70 13.87
C VAL A 140 -24.56 8.36 13.21
N PRO A 141 -25.46 9.09 13.90
CA PRO A 141 -26.64 9.67 13.26
C PRO A 141 -26.23 10.48 12.02
N GLY A 142 -26.66 10.03 10.84
CA GLY A 142 -26.21 10.55 9.56
C GLY A 142 -26.04 9.46 8.49
N PRO A 143 -25.67 9.84 7.25
CA PRO A 143 -25.44 8.89 6.17
C PRO A 143 -24.23 7.99 6.49
N PRO A 144 -24.29 6.69 6.14
CA PRO A 144 -23.21 5.75 6.38
C PRO A 144 -21.92 6.21 5.71
N LYS A 145 -20.79 6.07 6.42
CA LYS A 145 -19.46 6.36 5.89
C LYS A 145 -18.56 5.14 5.88
N THR A 146 -17.81 4.94 4.80
CA THR A 146 -16.89 3.82 4.65
C THR A 146 -15.48 4.20 5.12
N ARG A 147 -14.86 3.32 5.92
CA ARG A 147 -13.48 3.47 6.42
C ARG A 147 -12.74 2.15 6.34
N LEU A 148 -11.42 2.19 6.13
CA LEU A 148 -10.58 1.00 6.21
C LEU A 148 -10.46 0.56 7.67
N PHE A 149 -10.21 -0.73 7.91
CA PHE A 149 -9.83 -1.18 9.25
C PHE A 149 -8.55 -0.48 9.71
N ILE A 150 -8.48 -0.14 11.00
CA ILE A 150 -7.22 0.35 11.57
C ILE A 150 -6.18 -0.77 11.65
N ASP A 151 -6.64 -1.97 12.01
CA ASP A 151 -5.85 -3.20 12.07
C ASP A 151 -6.72 -4.36 11.55
N PRO A 152 -6.57 -4.76 10.28
CA PRO A 152 -7.40 -5.81 9.69
C PRO A 152 -7.18 -7.20 10.33
N LYS A 153 -6.13 -7.41 11.14
CA LYS A 153 -5.97 -8.64 11.94
C LYS A 153 -6.93 -8.71 13.13
N TYR A 154 -7.40 -7.55 13.59
CA TYR A 154 -8.26 -7.40 14.75
C TYR A 154 -9.43 -6.47 14.41
N PRO A 155 -10.44 -6.94 13.64
CA PRO A 155 -11.56 -6.12 13.19
C PRO A 155 -12.32 -5.40 14.31
N ASN A 156 -12.30 -5.95 15.53
CA ASN A 156 -12.89 -5.36 16.73
C ASN A 156 -12.25 -4.03 17.16
N LYS A 157 -11.05 -3.69 16.66
CA LYS A 157 -10.44 -2.37 16.87
C LYS A 157 -11.10 -1.26 16.04
N GLY A 158 -12.00 -1.62 15.13
CA GLY A 158 -12.79 -0.67 14.34
C GLY A 158 -12.06 -0.08 13.14
N GLY A 159 -12.68 0.94 12.56
CA GLY A 159 -12.18 1.64 11.39
C GLY A 159 -11.16 2.73 11.72
N SER A 160 -10.46 3.17 10.69
CA SER A 160 -9.67 4.39 10.67
C SER A 160 -10.50 5.61 11.09
N LYS A 161 -9.84 6.69 11.47
CA LYS A 161 -10.46 8.02 11.63
C LYS A 161 -10.73 8.70 10.28
N LYS A 162 -10.05 8.26 9.22
CA LYS A 162 -10.14 8.82 7.86
C LYS A 162 -11.16 8.05 7.01
N LEU A 163 -11.73 8.70 6.02
CA LEU A 163 -12.54 8.03 5.01
C LEU A 163 -11.64 7.21 4.10
N VAL A 164 -12.18 6.14 3.49
CA VAL A 164 -11.39 5.25 2.62
C VAL A 164 -10.65 6.04 1.54
N VAL A 165 -11.35 6.90 0.81
CA VAL A 165 -10.76 7.65 -0.32
C VAL A 165 -9.62 8.56 0.15
N ASP A 166 -9.81 9.29 1.24
CA ASP A 166 -8.79 10.19 1.79
C ASP A 166 -7.54 9.40 2.20
N GLU A 167 -7.75 8.27 2.90
CA GLU A 167 -6.65 7.44 3.39
C GLU A 167 -5.90 6.72 2.27
N LEU A 168 -6.60 6.26 1.23
CA LEU A 168 -5.95 5.65 0.06
C LEU A 168 -5.14 6.66 -0.76
N ASN A 169 -5.59 7.92 -0.85
CA ASN A 169 -4.78 8.99 -1.45
C ASN A 169 -3.49 9.20 -0.68
N GLU A 170 -3.56 9.33 0.65
CA GLU A 170 -2.36 9.48 1.47
C GLU A 170 -1.40 8.29 1.35
N PHE A 171 -1.93 7.06 1.30
CA PHE A 171 -1.12 5.87 1.06
C PHE A 171 -0.41 5.92 -0.30
N TRP A 172 -1.14 6.31 -1.34
CA TRP A 172 -0.58 6.45 -2.68
C TRP A 172 0.52 7.51 -2.71
N ASP A 173 0.25 8.71 -2.20
CA ASP A 173 1.21 9.82 -2.15
C ASP A 173 2.48 9.40 -1.41
N LEU A 174 2.33 8.73 -0.26
CA LEU A 174 3.45 8.31 0.57
C LEU A 174 4.36 7.30 -0.15
N VAL A 175 3.79 6.29 -0.80
CA VAL A 175 4.56 5.30 -1.57
C VAL A 175 5.16 5.94 -2.81
N ASN A 176 4.37 6.73 -3.56
CA ASN A 176 4.80 7.46 -4.74
C ASN A 176 6.04 8.32 -4.45
N ASP A 177 5.98 9.15 -3.42
CA ASP A 177 7.06 10.07 -3.05
C ASP A 177 8.34 9.32 -2.70
N LYS A 178 8.22 8.22 -1.96
CA LYS A 178 9.40 7.41 -1.58
C LYS A 178 9.98 6.62 -2.74
N CYS A 179 9.15 6.05 -3.60
CA CYS A 179 9.62 5.41 -4.83
C CYS A 179 10.42 6.41 -5.67
N HIS A 180 9.90 7.62 -5.89
CA HIS A 180 10.60 8.67 -6.62
C HIS A 180 11.88 9.16 -5.93
N LYS A 181 11.92 9.19 -4.59
CA LYS A 181 13.17 9.46 -3.85
C LYS A 181 14.22 8.40 -4.11
N VAL A 182 13.86 7.11 -4.14
CA VAL A 182 14.79 6.03 -4.48
C VAL A 182 15.25 6.14 -5.94
N LEU A 183 14.34 6.34 -6.88
CA LEU A 183 14.67 6.48 -8.30
C LEU A 183 15.68 7.62 -8.57
N LYS A 184 15.59 8.73 -7.82
CA LYS A 184 16.55 9.84 -7.92
C LYS A 184 17.95 9.53 -7.35
N LEU A 185 18.09 8.44 -6.59
CA LEU A 185 19.35 8.00 -5.96
C LEU A 185 20.04 6.85 -6.71
N LEU A 186 19.37 6.28 -7.72
CA LEU A 186 19.91 5.23 -8.59
C LEU A 186 20.79 5.84 -9.67
#